data_AF-A0AA95M9B4-F1
#
_entry.id   AF-A0AA95M9B4-F1
#
_cell.length_a   1.000
_cell.length_b   1.000
_cell.length_c   1.000
_cell.angle_alpha   90.00
_cell.angle_beta   90.00
_cell.angle_gamma   90.00
#
_symmetry.space_group_name_H-M   'P 1'
#
loop_
_entity.id
_entity.type
_entity.pdbx_description
1 polymer ?
#
loop_
_entity_poly.entity_id
_entity_poly.type
_entity_poly.pdbx_seq_one_letter_code
_entity_poly.pdbx_strand_id
1 'polypeptide(L)'
;MRILKNVSLFFLASLLLMLTIMFLNDWFHLGISDNDIDIFLGPTIMLIFFWIASPDLRKHFFAQFIRVKAFDRVILLPVLLAILVLFFMYSYFYFPALFNKEPLTVGKAQYLGHHELTTAGEILLLGIIGPFSEEFLFRFFLIVYLPYLALYHTFIKQPLIAKKNVNKSISKPFIFLGNIANKVYYRVFEMKDKKLISGWVILVSFFFALVHGPDLYSFPVYFLPGILFSFVYLKYGFLASWICHGAANSFSGIVNSIFISFLNGT
;
A
#
# COMPACT_ATOMS: atom_id res chain seq x y z
N MET A 1 31.10 7.35 -10.56
CA MET A 1 31.30 6.56 -9.31
C MET A 1 30.05 6.39 -8.46
N ARG A 2 29.28 7.44 -8.12
CA ARG A 2 28.07 7.30 -7.27
C ARG A 2 26.97 6.40 -7.86
N ILE A 3 26.71 6.52 -9.16
CA ILE A 3 25.73 5.67 -9.87
C ILE A 3 26.17 4.21 -9.84
N LEU A 4 27.42 3.93 -10.21
CA LEU A 4 27.99 2.59 -10.18
C LEU A 4 27.91 1.96 -8.77
N LYS A 5 28.27 2.71 -7.72
CA LYS A 5 28.11 2.28 -6.33
C LYS A 5 26.66 1.94 -5.98
N ASN A 6 25.70 2.78 -6.35
CA ASN A 6 24.28 2.55 -6.07
C ASN A 6 23.75 1.32 -6.81
N VAL A 7 24.15 1.14 -8.07
CA VAL A 7 23.80 -0.04 -8.87
C VAL A 7 24.38 -1.31 -8.24
N SER A 8 25.66 -1.31 -7.87
CA SER A 8 26.30 -2.46 -7.18
C SER A 8 25.64 -2.77 -5.84
N LEU A 9 25.32 -1.76 -5.03
CA LEU A 9 24.59 -1.94 -3.77
C LEU A 9 23.20 -2.50 -4.00
N PHE A 10 22.51 -2.06 -5.05
CA PHE A 10 21.19 -2.56 -5.41
C PHE A 10 21.23 -4.04 -5.78
N PHE A 11 22.17 -4.45 -6.65
CA PHE A 11 22.35 -5.85 -7.00
C PHE A 11 22.70 -6.70 -5.77
N LEU A 12 23.63 -6.23 -4.93
CA LEU A 12 24.01 -6.94 -3.71
C LEU A 12 22.84 -7.10 -2.74
N ALA A 13 22.08 -6.03 -2.48
CA ALA A 13 20.93 -6.06 -1.58
C ALA A 13 19.81 -6.98 -2.10
N SER A 14 19.55 -6.95 -3.41
CA SER A 14 18.53 -7.82 -4.04
C SER A 14 18.94 -9.29 -3.98
N LEU A 15 20.22 -9.58 -4.27
CA LEU A 15 20.77 -10.94 -4.16
C LEU A 15 20.70 -11.45 -2.71
N LEU A 16 21.11 -10.64 -1.73
CA LEU A 16 21.06 -11.02 -0.32
C LEU A 16 19.61 -11.25 0.15
N LEU A 17 18.66 -10.42 -0.28
CA LEU A 17 17.24 -10.62 0.03
C LEU A 17 16.75 -11.97 -0.52
N MET A 18 17.02 -12.24 -1.79
CA MET A 18 16.61 -13.48 -2.45
C MET A 18 17.22 -14.70 -1.75
N LEU A 19 18.54 -14.68 -1.51
CA LEU A 19 19.22 -15.77 -0.79
C LEU A 19 18.68 -15.95 0.63
N THR A 20 18.33 -14.87 1.32
CA THR A 20 17.74 -14.95 2.66
C THR A 20 16.36 -15.60 2.60
N ILE A 21 15.50 -15.22 1.65
CA ILE A 21 14.17 -15.81 1.51
C ILE A 21 14.27 -17.29 1.13
N MET A 22 15.14 -17.65 0.20
CA MET A 22 15.39 -19.05 -0.17
C MET A 22 15.90 -19.86 1.03
N PHE A 23 16.89 -19.34 1.76
CA PHE A 23 17.41 -19.98 2.96
C PHE A 23 16.32 -20.17 4.03
N LEU A 24 15.50 -19.14 4.28
CA LEU A 24 14.39 -19.23 5.22
C LEU A 24 13.34 -20.25 4.75
N ASN A 25 13.05 -20.31 3.45
CA ASN A 25 12.12 -21.26 2.87
C ASN A 25 12.57 -22.70 3.08
N ASP A 26 13.85 -22.99 2.80
CA ASP A 26 14.43 -24.32 2.97
C ASP A 26 14.57 -24.71 4.44
N TRP A 27 15.04 -23.78 5.29
CA TRP A 27 15.30 -24.05 6.70
C TRP A 27 14.03 -24.22 7.53
N PHE A 28 13.00 -23.43 7.24
CA PHE A 28 11.73 -23.46 7.98
C PHE A 28 10.62 -24.20 7.23
N HIS A 29 10.92 -24.78 6.06
CA HIS A 29 9.96 -25.45 5.19
C HIS A 29 8.72 -24.58 4.92
N LEU A 30 8.93 -23.31 4.55
CA LEU A 30 7.84 -22.33 4.47
C LEU A 30 6.85 -22.64 3.34
N GLY A 31 7.27 -23.38 2.33
CA GLY A 31 6.43 -23.78 1.20
C GLY A 31 6.29 -22.71 0.12
N ILE A 32 7.19 -21.72 0.12
CA ILE A 32 7.20 -20.62 -0.86
C ILE A 32 7.66 -21.16 -2.21
N SER A 33 6.82 -21.03 -3.23
CA SER A 33 7.16 -21.42 -4.61
C SER A 33 7.93 -20.32 -5.36
N ASP A 34 8.55 -20.68 -6.49
CA ASP A 34 9.21 -19.69 -7.36
C ASP A 34 8.25 -18.59 -7.84
N ASN A 35 6.98 -18.95 -8.13
CA ASN A 35 5.95 -17.99 -8.51
C ASN A 35 5.60 -17.03 -7.38
N ASP A 36 5.55 -17.51 -6.13
CA ASP A 36 5.32 -16.66 -4.97
C ASP A 36 6.48 -15.67 -4.80
N ILE A 37 7.72 -16.15 -4.99
CA ILE A 37 8.90 -15.29 -4.99
C ILE A 37 8.75 -14.21 -6.05
N ASP A 38 8.40 -14.52 -7.29
CA ASP A 38 8.28 -13.51 -8.35
C ASP A 38 7.23 -12.42 -8.04
N ILE A 39 6.05 -12.83 -7.54
CA ILE A 39 4.94 -11.92 -7.23
C ILE A 39 5.31 -10.97 -6.07
N PHE A 40 5.95 -11.48 -5.01
CA PHE A 40 6.24 -10.69 -3.80
C PHE A 40 7.61 -9.99 -3.83
N LEU A 41 8.60 -10.58 -4.50
CA LEU A 41 9.97 -10.07 -4.56
C LEU A 41 10.11 -8.94 -5.58
N GLY A 42 9.36 -8.96 -6.69
CA GLY A 42 9.39 -7.92 -7.72
C GLY A 42 9.14 -6.51 -7.15
N PRO A 43 8.00 -6.26 -6.48
CA PRO A 43 7.75 -5.00 -5.80
C PRO A 43 8.82 -4.68 -4.75
N THR A 44 9.23 -5.65 -3.93
CA THR A 44 10.23 -5.45 -2.88
C THR A 44 11.60 -5.04 -3.43
N ILE A 45 12.04 -5.64 -4.53
CA ILE A 45 13.27 -5.27 -5.25
C ILE A 45 13.18 -3.84 -5.78
N MET A 46 12.04 -3.47 -6.37
CA MET A 46 11.81 -2.08 -6.79
C MET A 46 11.94 -1.13 -5.61
N LEU A 47 11.41 -1.48 -4.43
CA LEU A 47 11.57 -0.70 -3.19
C LEU A 47 13.03 -0.57 -2.76
N ILE A 48 13.82 -1.63 -2.84
CA ILE A 48 15.26 -1.60 -2.56
C ILE A 48 15.99 -0.66 -3.52
N PHE A 49 15.68 -0.73 -4.82
CA PHE A 49 16.22 0.20 -5.80
C PHE A 49 15.88 1.65 -5.44
N PHE A 50 14.61 1.92 -5.16
CA PHE A 50 14.15 3.24 -4.74
C PHE A 50 14.85 3.72 -3.46
N TRP A 51 14.99 2.83 -2.48
CA TRP A 51 15.66 3.11 -1.22
C TRP A 51 17.11 3.52 -1.44
N ILE A 52 17.87 2.78 -2.25
CA ILE A 52 19.30 3.05 -2.48
C ILE A 52 19.49 4.29 -3.34
N ALA A 53 18.69 4.44 -4.40
CA ALA A 53 18.84 5.49 -5.39
C ALA A 53 18.44 6.90 -4.89
N SER A 54 17.48 7.00 -3.96
CA SER A 54 16.89 8.30 -3.57
C SER A 54 17.02 8.61 -2.07
N PRO A 55 18.11 9.27 -1.63
CA PRO A 55 18.30 9.66 -0.23
C PRO A 55 17.22 10.59 0.32
N ASP A 56 16.67 11.47 -0.52
CA ASP A 56 15.62 12.41 -0.10
C ASP A 56 14.30 11.66 0.14
N LEU A 57 13.98 10.68 -0.72
CA LEU A 57 12.84 9.78 -0.50
C LEU A 57 12.96 9.04 0.82
N ARG A 58 14.15 8.51 1.15
CA ARG A 58 14.39 7.84 2.44
C ARG A 58 14.08 8.77 3.62
N LYS A 59 14.54 10.02 3.58
CA LYS A 59 14.27 11.01 4.65
C LYS A 59 12.77 11.26 4.80
N HIS A 60 12.06 11.44 3.68
CA HIS A 60 10.61 11.61 3.69
C HIS A 60 9.88 10.36 4.20
N PHE A 61 10.32 9.17 3.82
CA PHE A 61 9.77 7.92 4.32
C PHE A 61 9.92 7.80 5.83
N PHE A 62 11.12 8.02 6.37
CA PHE A 62 11.36 7.97 7.81
C PHE A 62 10.50 9.00 8.58
N ALA A 63 10.31 10.19 8.02
CA ALA A 63 9.42 11.18 8.62
C ALA A 63 7.93 10.77 8.63
N GLN A 64 7.53 9.87 7.74
CA GLN A 64 6.17 9.32 7.68
C GLN A 64 6.04 7.94 8.34
N PHE A 65 7.16 7.32 8.76
CA PHE A 65 7.15 5.94 9.23
C PHE A 65 6.30 5.77 10.48
N ILE A 66 6.51 6.66 11.46
CA ILE A 66 5.71 6.79 12.68
C ILE A 66 5.41 8.28 12.88
N ARG A 67 4.13 8.65 12.89
CA ARG A 67 3.70 10.06 12.94
C ARG A 67 3.27 10.52 14.34
N VAL A 68 3.05 9.58 15.25
CA VAL A 68 2.65 9.88 16.64
C VAL A 68 3.53 9.10 17.61
N LYS A 69 3.75 9.67 18.80
CA LYS A 69 4.57 9.04 19.86
C LYS A 69 3.81 7.97 20.67
N ALA A 70 2.50 7.83 20.47
CA ALA A 70 1.66 6.86 21.18
C ALA A 70 1.78 5.48 20.51
N PHE A 71 2.80 4.72 20.89
CA PHE A 71 3.13 3.42 20.31
C PHE A 71 2.01 2.37 20.46
N ASP A 72 1.33 2.38 21.60
CA ASP A 72 0.12 1.58 21.86
C ASP A 72 -0.93 1.79 20.75
N ARG A 73 -1.17 3.04 20.35
CA ARG A 73 -2.12 3.39 19.28
C ARG A 73 -1.58 3.11 17.88
N VAL A 74 -0.27 2.98 17.71
CA VAL A 74 0.38 2.63 16.43
C VAL A 74 0.35 1.13 16.19
N ILE A 75 0.19 0.32 17.23
CA ILE A 75 0.22 -1.15 17.13
C ILE A 75 -1.17 -1.74 17.42
N LEU A 76 -1.72 -1.54 18.61
CA LEU A 76 -2.93 -2.22 19.07
C LEU A 76 -4.18 -1.77 18.29
N LEU A 77 -4.35 -0.46 18.12
CA LEU A 77 -5.52 0.08 17.43
C LEU A 77 -5.61 -0.38 15.96
N PRO A 78 -4.55 -0.36 15.15
CA PRO A 78 -4.54 -0.97 13.83
C PRO A 78 -4.98 -2.44 13.79
N VAL A 79 -4.52 -3.27 14.74
CA VAL A 79 -4.95 -4.67 14.82
C VAL A 79 -6.45 -4.77 15.11
N LEU A 80 -6.96 -3.98 16.06
CA LEU A 80 -8.40 -3.96 16.36
C LEU A 80 -9.24 -3.48 15.17
N LEU A 81 -8.78 -2.44 14.45
CA LEU A 81 -9.44 -1.95 13.25
C LEU A 81 -9.41 -2.97 12.11
N ALA A 82 -8.32 -3.74 11.99
CA ALA A 82 -8.19 -4.82 11.03
C ALA A 82 -9.22 -5.93 11.28
N ILE A 83 -9.34 -6.37 12.54
CA ILE A 83 -10.36 -7.38 12.93
C ILE A 83 -11.76 -6.82 12.66
N LEU A 84 -12.03 -5.57 13.07
CA LEU A 84 -13.32 -4.93 12.85
C LEU A 84 -13.70 -4.84 11.36
N VAL A 85 -12.77 -4.46 10.48
CA VAL A 85 -13.06 -4.39 9.05
C VAL A 85 -13.31 -5.78 8.47
N LEU A 86 -12.57 -6.80 8.90
CA LEU A 86 -12.83 -8.19 8.50
C LEU A 86 -14.25 -8.62 8.88
N PHE A 87 -14.71 -8.29 10.09
CA PHE A 87 -16.09 -8.58 10.49
C PHE A 87 -17.11 -7.94 9.54
N PHE A 88 -16.92 -6.68 9.16
CA PHE A 88 -17.80 -6.02 8.19
C PHE A 88 -17.71 -6.66 6.79
N MET A 89 -16.51 -7.02 6.33
CA MET A 89 -16.32 -7.62 5.01
C MET A 89 -16.99 -8.99 4.93
N TYR A 90 -16.80 -9.85 5.94
CA TYR A 90 -17.45 -11.17 5.96
C TYR A 90 -18.96 -11.09 6.18
N SER A 91 -19.45 -10.13 6.96
CA SER A 91 -20.89 -9.86 7.06
C SER A 91 -21.50 -9.53 5.71
N TYR A 92 -20.81 -8.70 4.92
CA TYR A 92 -21.23 -8.36 3.55
C TYR A 92 -21.12 -9.55 2.59
N PHE A 93 -19.99 -10.27 2.64
CA PHE A 93 -19.70 -11.42 1.79
C PHE A 93 -20.72 -12.55 1.97
N TYR A 94 -21.09 -12.84 3.21
CA TYR A 94 -22.06 -13.89 3.57
C TYR A 94 -23.51 -13.40 3.68
N PHE A 95 -23.79 -12.12 3.43
CA PHE A 95 -25.16 -11.60 3.47
C PHE A 95 -26.14 -12.41 2.58
N PRO A 96 -25.78 -12.84 1.35
CA PRO A 96 -26.65 -13.68 0.54
C PRO A 96 -26.96 -15.05 1.16
N ALA A 97 -26.03 -15.61 1.95
CA ALA A 97 -26.20 -16.92 2.59
C ALA A 97 -27.37 -16.94 3.59
N LEU A 98 -27.69 -15.79 4.19
CA LEU A 98 -28.88 -15.63 5.05
C LEU A 98 -30.20 -15.88 4.30
N PHE A 99 -30.17 -15.86 2.96
CA PHE A 99 -31.31 -16.09 2.09
C PHE A 99 -31.16 -17.36 1.24
N ASN A 100 -30.35 -18.33 1.68
CA ASN A 100 -30.05 -19.57 0.95
C ASN A 100 -29.47 -19.33 -0.46
N LYS A 101 -28.68 -18.27 -0.62
CA LYS A 101 -27.92 -17.99 -1.85
C LYS A 101 -26.44 -18.19 -1.61
N GLU A 102 -25.71 -18.46 -2.69
CA GLU A 102 -24.25 -18.55 -2.64
C GLU A 102 -23.63 -17.24 -2.09
N PRO A 103 -22.58 -17.33 -1.26
CA PRO A 103 -21.79 -16.17 -0.86
C PRO A 103 -21.25 -15.40 -2.07
N LEU A 104 -20.90 -14.14 -1.86
CA LEU A 104 -20.27 -13.34 -2.91
C LEU A 104 -18.92 -13.95 -3.32
N THR A 105 -18.42 -13.59 -4.50
CA THR A 105 -17.08 -13.96 -4.97
C THR A 105 -16.04 -12.98 -4.44
N VAL A 106 -14.78 -13.42 -4.29
CA VAL A 106 -13.64 -12.52 -4.09
C VAL A 106 -13.05 -12.09 -5.43
N GLY A 107 -12.20 -11.07 -5.43
CA GLY A 107 -11.49 -10.60 -6.61
C GLY A 107 -10.59 -11.68 -7.22
N LYS A 108 -10.45 -11.66 -8.55
CA LYS A 108 -9.77 -12.72 -9.31
C LYS A 108 -8.25 -12.76 -9.09
N ALA A 109 -7.66 -11.65 -8.64
CA ALA A 109 -6.24 -11.55 -8.35
C ALA A 109 -5.94 -11.78 -6.85
N GLN A 110 -6.91 -12.30 -6.08
CA GLN A 110 -6.73 -12.61 -4.68
C GLN A 110 -6.04 -13.96 -4.50
N TYR A 111 -5.10 -14.02 -3.56
CA TYR A 111 -4.53 -15.28 -3.11
C TYR A 111 -5.60 -16.10 -2.39
N LEU A 112 -5.85 -17.33 -2.86
CA LEU A 112 -6.87 -18.24 -2.32
C LEU A 112 -6.30 -19.39 -1.49
N GLY A 113 -5.01 -19.36 -1.16
CA GLY A 113 -4.32 -20.49 -0.53
C GLY A 113 -3.79 -21.48 -1.57
N HIS A 114 -2.52 -21.83 -1.45
CA HIS A 114 -1.96 -23.00 -2.13
C HIS A 114 -1.64 -24.07 -1.08
N HIS A 115 -1.91 -25.35 -1.39
CA HIS A 115 -1.72 -26.47 -0.45
C HIS A 115 -0.27 -26.65 0.04
N GLU A 116 0.69 -25.98 -0.59
CA GLU A 116 2.11 -26.11 -0.28
C GLU A 116 2.60 -25.07 0.75
N LEU A 117 1.92 -23.91 0.87
CA LEU A 117 2.37 -22.83 1.74
C LEU A 117 1.97 -23.11 3.20
N THR A 118 2.96 -23.08 4.10
CA THR A 118 2.68 -23.22 5.54
C THR A 118 2.09 -21.94 6.12
N THR A 119 1.43 -22.02 7.28
CA THR A 119 0.94 -20.83 7.99
C THR A 119 2.04 -19.79 8.26
N ALA A 120 3.26 -20.24 8.55
CA ALA A 120 4.40 -19.33 8.72
C ALA A 120 4.77 -18.63 7.40
N GLY A 121 4.74 -19.36 6.29
CA GLY A 121 4.90 -18.82 4.94
C GLY A 121 3.80 -17.80 4.60
N GLU A 122 2.54 -18.10 4.93
CA GLU A 122 1.41 -17.20 4.68
C GLU A 122 1.55 -15.90 5.47
N ILE A 123 1.92 -15.99 6.75
CA ILE A 123 2.17 -14.81 7.58
C ILE A 123 3.32 -13.97 7.00
N LEU A 124 4.42 -14.60 6.58
CA LEU A 124 5.55 -13.89 6.03
C LEU A 124 5.19 -13.16 4.72
N LEU A 125 4.57 -13.87 3.77
CA LEU A 125 4.26 -13.31 2.46
C LEU A 125 3.05 -12.36 2.52
N LEU A 126 1.93 -12.85 3.02
CA LEU A 126 0.64 -12.15 2.98
C LEU A 126 0.44 -11.20 4.18
N GLY A 127 1.09 -11.48 5.31
CA GLY A 127 0.98 -10.64 6.52
C GLY A 127 2.06 -9.56 6.62
N ILE A 128 3.24 -9.78 6.02
CA ILE A 128 4.39 -8.88 6.18
C ILE A 128 4.80 -8.27 4.83
N ILE A 129 5.27 -9.07 3.87
CA ILE A 129 5.93 -8.57 2.65
C ILE A 129 4.95 -7.91 1.67
N GLY A 130 3.84 -8.59 1.36
CA GLY A 130 2.78 -8.05 0.49
C GLY A 130 2.21 -6.74 1.03
N PRO A 131 1.70 -6.71 2.27
CA PRO A 131 1.23 -5.49 2.91
C PRO A 131 2.27 -4.37 2.93
N PHE A 132 3.54 -4.66 3.20
CA PHE A 132 4.59 -3.63 3.15
C PHE A 132 4.65 -2.97 1.77
N SER A 133 4.66 -3.80 0.73
CA SER A 133 4.80 -3.34 -0.66
C SER A 133 3.60 -2.53 -1.12
N GLU A 134 2.39 -3.01 -0.81
CA GLU A 134 1.15 -2.32 -1.14
C GLU A 134 0.99 -1.02 -0.34
N GLU A 135 1.32 -1.02 0.95
CA GLU A 135 1.32 0.20 1.76
C GLU A 135 2.35 1.21 1.25
N PHE A 136 3.52 0.74 0.81
CA PHE A 136 4.53 1.64 0.26
C PHE A 136 4.04 2.27 -1.03
N LEU A 137 3.51 1.48 -1.95
CA LEU A 137 3.06 1.97 -3.24
C LEU A 137 1.84 2.89 -3.08
N PHE A 138 0.77 2.41 -2.46
CA PHE A 138 -0.49 3.14 -2.44
C PHE A 138 -0.50 4.27 -1.40
N ARG A 139 0.11 4.10 -0.23
CA ARG A 139 -0.03 5.09 0.85
C ARG A 139 1.17 6.02 0.85
N PHE A 140 2.38 5.49 0.95
CA PHE A 140 3.54 6.37 0.95
C PHE A 140 3.77 7.04 -0.40
N PHE A 141 3.84 6.25 -1.48
CA PHE A 141 4.19 6.76 -2.80
C PHE A 141 3.02 7.54 -3.43
N LEU A 142 1.83 6.96 -3.57
CA LEU A 142 0.72 7.64 -4.26
C LEU A 142 0.02 8.73 -3.42
N ILE A 143 -0.17 8.57 -2.10
CA ILE A 143 -0.83 9.60 -1.28
C ILE A 143 0.11 10.77 -0.93
N VAL A 144 1.39 10.51 -0.67
CA VAL A 144 2.31 11.54 -0.15
C VAL A 144 3.41 11.91 -1.14
N TYR A 145 4.22 10.93 -1.57
CA TYR A 145 5.47 11.25 -2.27
C TYR A 145 5.27 11.72 -3.70
N LEU A 146 4.38 11.09 -4.48
CA LEU A 146 4.10 11.47 -5.85
C LEU A 146 3.47 12.88 -5.93
N PRO A 147 2.45 13.22 -5.10
CA PRO A 147 1.98 14.61 -5.02
C PRO A 147 3.08 15.55 -4.55
N TYR A 148 3.90 15.18 -3.57
CA TYR A 148 5.03 16.01 -3.15
C TYR A 148 6.02 16.27 -4.30
N LEU A 149 6.43 15.25 -5.04
CA LEU A 149 7.38 15.37 -6.16
C LEU A 149 6.81 16.16 -7.34
N ALA A 150 5.58 15.83 -7.76
CA ALA A 150 4.90 16.49 -8.86
C ALA A 150 4.83 18.00 -8.60
N LEU A 151 4.65 18.39 -7.34
CA LEU A 151 4.53 19.79 -6.96
C LEU A 151 5.91 20.41 -6.71
N TYR A 152 6.81 19.75 -5.99
CA TYR A 152 8.19 20.23 -5.74
C TYR A 152 8.96 20.53 -7.03
N HIS A 153 8.91 19.64 -8.03
CA HIS A 153 9.60 19.85 -9.30
C HIS A 153 8.94 20.91 -10.20
N THR A 154 7.62 21.06 -10.12
CA THR A 154 6.90 22.10 -10.85
C THR A 154 7.17 23.49 -10.26
N PHE A 155 7.52 23.61 -8.97
CA PHE A 155 7.62 24.91 -8.28
C PHE A 155 9.02 25.37 -7.87
N ILE A 156 9.89 24.47 -7.40
CA ILE A 156 11.16 24.90 -6.78
C ILE A 156 12.30 25.02 -7.81
N LYS A 157 12.16 24.41 -9.01
CA LYS A 157 13.21 24.48 -10.06
C LYS A 157 12.87 25.30 -11.30
N GLN A 158 11.63 25.74 -11.50
CA GLN A 158 11.24 26.49 -12.72
C GLN A 158 11.06 28.03 -12.65
N PRO A 159 11.45 28.81 -11.62
CA PRO A 159 11.32 30.27 -11.74
C PRO A 159 12.43 30.97 -12.54
N LEU A 160 13.60 30.36 -12.78
CA LEU A 160 14.79 31.14 -13.20
C LEU A 160 15.37 30.84 -14.60
N ILE A 161 15.06 29.70 -15.24
CA ILE A 161 15.72 29.32 -16.51
C ILE A 161 14.82 29.55 -17.75
N ALA A 162 13.50 29.46 -17.61
CA ALA A 162 12.58 29.52 -18.77
C ALA A 162 12.23 30.94 -19.25
N LYS A 163 12.68 32.00 -18.56
CA LYS A 163 12.33 33.38 -18.93
C LYS A 163 13.02 33.91 -20.18
N LYS A 164 14.05 33.24 -20.72
CA LYS A 164 14.89 33.86 -21.74
C LYS A 164 14.53 33.55 -23.20
N ASN A 165 13.80 32.47 -23.54
CA ASN A 165 13.59 32.11 -24.98
C ASN A 165 12.36 31.20 -25.29
N VAL A 166 11.25 31.26 -24.55
CA VAL A 166 10.10 30.38 -24.84
C VAL A 166 8.98 31.12 -25.59
N ASN A 167 8.59 30.56 -26.74
CA ASN A 167 7.51 31.01 -27.61
C ASN A 167 6.18 31.15 -26.82
N LYS A 168 5.57 32.35 -26.84
CA LYS A 168 4.46 32.79 -25.95
C LYS A 168 3.17 31.94 -26.03
N SER A 169 2.99 31.12 -27.06
CA SER A 169 1.79 30.29 -27.25
C SER A 169 1.87 28.95 -26.50
N ILE A 170 3.06 28.31 -26.52
CA ILE A 170 3.28 26.99 -25.91
C ILE A 170 3.39 27.08 -24.38
N SER A 171 3.75 28.26 -23.83
CA SER A 171 3.93 28.45 -22.38
C SER A 171 2.64 28.61 -21.58
N LYS A 172 1.51 28.99 -22.20
CA LYS A 172 0.23 29.22 -21.50
C LYS A 172 -0.33 27.98 -20.78
N PRO A 173 -0.42 26.78 -21.39
CA PRO A 173 -0.91 25.59 -20.70
C PRO A 173 0.01 25.16 -19.57
N PHE A 174 1.34 25.26 -19.72
CA PHE A 174 2.29 24.94 -18.66
C PHE A 174 2.22 25.92 -17.47
N ILE A 175 2.02 27.21 -17.73
CA ILE A 175 1.80 28.22 -16.67
C ILE A 175 0.48 27.95 -15.94
N PHE A 176 -0.58 27.59 -16.66
CA PHE A 176 -1.88 27.25 -16.06
C PHE A 176 -1.79 25.98 -15.19
N LEU A 177 -1.17 24.92 -15.70
CA LEU A 177 -0.92 23.69 -14.95
C LEU A 177 -0.07 23.95 -13.71
N GLY A 178 0.98 24.77 -13.83
CA GLY A 178 1.77 25.24 -12.71
C GLY A 178 0.93 25.97 -11.67
N ASN A 179 0.07 26.92 -12.06
CA ASN A 179 -0.78 27.64 -11.11
C ASN A 179 -1.78 26.72 -10.38
N ILE A 180 -2.37 25.75 -11.08
CA ILE A 180 -3.24 24.74 -10.47
C ILE A 180 -2.46 23.90 -9.47
N ALA A 181 -1.33 23.35 -9.88
CA ALA A 181 -0.51 22.53 -9.02
C ALA A 181 -0.03 23.31 -7.78
N ASN A 182 0.28 24.61 -7.89
CA ASN A 182 0.64 25.47 -6.74
C ASN A 182 -0.49 25.56 -5.73
N LYS A 183 -1.71 25.79 -6.24
CA LYS A 183 -2.91 25.87 -5.42
C LYS A 183 -3.21 24.53 -4.74
N VAL A 184 -2.99 23.41 -5.44
CA VAL A 184 -3.14 22.06 -4.87
C VAL A 184 -2.08 21.81 -3.81
N TYR A 185 -0.81 22.14 -4.06
CA TYR A 185 0.29 21.99 -3.10
C TYR A 185 -0.01 22.73 -1.80
N TYR A 186 -0.30 24.02 -1.91
CA TYR A 186 -0.60 24.86 -0.75
C TYR A 186 -1.81 24.31 0.02
N ARG A 187 -2.87 23.90 -0.69
CA ARG A 187 -4.06 23.36 -0.01
C ARG A 187 -3.79 22.02 0.65
N VAL A 188 -3.02 21.11 0.05
CA VAL A 188 -2.80 19.76 0.56
C VAL A 188 -1.73 19.73 1.66
N PHE A 189 -0.59 20.39 1.44
CA PHE A 189 0.58 20.26 2.32
C PHE A 189 0.66 21.37 3.39
N GLU A 190 0.29 22.61 3.05
CA GLU A 190 0.32 23.74 3.99
C GLU A 190 -1.00 23.87 4.76
N MET A 191 -2.12 24.00 4.06
CA MET A 191 -3.44 24.17 4.68
C MET A 191 -4.07 22.86 5.18
N LYS A 192 -3.60 21.70 4.70
CA LYS A 192 -4.16 20.38 5.01
C LYS A 192 -5.67 20.30 4.75
N ASP A 193 -6.10 20.76 3.57
CA ASP A 193 -7.48 20.79 3.13
C ASP A 193 -8.06 19.38 3.10
N LYS A 194 -8.94 19.11 4.07
CA LYS A 194 -9.53 17.80 4.30
C LYS A 194 -10.32 17.30 3.08
N LYS A 195 -10.99 18.19 2.32
CA LYS A 195 -11.81 17.75 1.17
C LYS A 195 -10.94 17.22 0.05
N LEU A 196 -9.83 17.91 -0.25
CA LEU A 196 -8.88 17.47 -1.28
C LEU A 196 -8.16 16.18 -0.86
N ILE A 197 -7.72 16.10 0.40
CA ILE A 197 -7.07 14.89 0.92
C ILE A 197 -8.05 13.70 0.87
N SER A 198 -9.29 13.87 1.30
CA SER A 198 -10.31 12.82 1.23
C SER A 198 -10.62 12.39 -0.20
N GLY A 199 -10.72 13.33 -1.14
CA GLY A 199 -10.90 13.01 -2.57
C GLY A 199 -9.73 12.21 -3.13
N TRP A 200 -8.49 12.55 -2.74
CA TRP A 200 -7.30 11.81 -3.14
C TRP A 200 -7.25 10.41 -2.53
N VAL A 201 -7.60 10.26 -1.26
CA VAL A 201 -7.74 8.96 -0.59
C VAL A 201 -8.74 8.08 -1.33
N ILE A 202 -9.92 8.61 -1.67
CA ILE A 202 -10.94 7.87 -2.42
C ILE A 202 -10.38 7.38 -3.76
N LEU A 203 -9.68 8.25 -4.50
CA LEU A 203 -9.10 7.88 -5.80
C LEU A 203 -8.03 6.78 -5.66
N VAL A 204 -7.12 6.91 -4.69
CA VAL A 204 -6.08 5.90 -4.46
C VAL A 204 -6.68 4.58 -3.99
N SER A 205 -7.67 4.61 -3.09
CA SER A 205 -8.38 3.41 -2.64
C SER A 205 -9.17 2.73 -3.76
N PHE A 206 -9.67 3.51 -4.74
CA PHE A 206 -10.29 2.97 -5.94
C PHE A 206 -9.28 2.17 -6.78
N PHE A 207 -8.10 2.73 -7.05
CA PHE A 207 -7.04 2.00 -7.76
C PHE A 207 -6.53 0.78 -6.99
N PHE A 208 -6.39 0.90 -5.67
CA PHE A 208 -6.07 -0.22 -4.79
C PHE A 208 -7.10 -1.34 -4.92
N ALA A 209 -8.39 -1.02 -4.97
CA ALA A 209 -9.42 -2.02 -5.20
C ALA A 209 -9.28 -2.67 -6.59
N LEU A 210 -9.06 -1.88 -7.65
CA LEU A 210 -8.96 -2.39 -9.01
C LEU A 210 -7.80 -3.37 -9.23
N VAL A 211 -6.64 -3.19 -8.57
CA VAL A 211 -5.50 -4.10 -8.75
C VAL A 211 -5.77 -5.52 -8.23
N HIS A 212 -6.76 -5.68 -7.34
CA HIS A 212 -7.21 -7.00 -6.88
C HIS A 212 -8.21 -7.68 -7.85
N GLY A 213 -8.47 -7.07 -9.00
CA GLY A 213 -9.35 -7.61 -10.05
C GLY A 213 -10.78 -7.91 -9.58
N PRO A 214 -11.48 -6.96 -8.93
CA PRO A 214 -12.82 -7.17 -8.43
C PRO A 214 -13.85 -7.18 -9.56
N ASP A 215 -14.95 -7.88 -9.33
CA ASP A 215 -16.23 -7.60 -9.99
C ASP A 215 -17.00 -6.50 -9.25
N LEU A 216 -18.22 -6.19 -9.70
CA LEU A 216 -19.06 -5.16 -9.09
C LEU A 216 -19.37 -5.43 -7.61
N TYR A 217 -19.49 -6.70 -7.22
CA TYR A 217 -19.91 -7.10 -5.89
C TYR A 217 -18.74 -7.23 -4.92
N SER A 218 -17.56 -7.59 -5.40
CA SER A 218 -16.33 -7.71 -4.62
C SER A 218 -15.56 -6.39 -4.51
N PHE A 219 -15.87 -5.38 -5.34
CA PHE A 219 -15.22 -4.06 -5.27
C PHE A 219 -15.23 -3.44 -3.86
N PRO A 220 -16.36 -3.40 -3.13
CA PRO A 220 -16.40 -2.84 -1.77
C PRO A 220 -15.46 -3.56 -0.79
N VAL A 221 -15.19 -4.85 -1.00
CA VAL A 221 -14.34 -5.68 -0.14
C VAL A 221 -12.90 -5.18 -0.12
N TYR A 222 -12.44 -4.54 -1.21
CA TYR A 222 -11.09 -3.98 -1.30
C TYR A 222 -11.07 -2.47 -1.11
N PHE A 223 -12.11 -1.78 -1.59
CA PHE A 223 -12.20 -0.33 -1.52
C PHE A 223 -12.30 0.18 -0.08
N LEU A 224 -13.13 -0.46 0.76
CA LEU A 224 -13.33 -0.03 2.15
C LEU A 224 -12.09 -0.24 3.02
N PRO A 225 -11.41 -1.40 2.98
CA PRO A 225 -10.09 -1.53 3.62
C PRO A 225 -9.07 -0.53 3.06
N GLY A 226 -9.08 -0.28 1.75
CA GLY A 226 -8.25 0.75 1.11
C GLY A 226 -8.39 2.12 1.78
N ILE A 227 -9.63 2.56 2.06
CA ILE A 227 -9.92 3.81 2.77
C ILE A 227 -9.43 3.74 4.22
N LEU A 228 -9.72 2.65 4.93
CA LEU A 228 -9.32 2.45 6.32
C LEU A 228 -7.81 2.54 6.48
N PHE A 229 -7.05 1.80 5.66
CA PHE A 229 -5.58 1.80 5.71
C PHE A 229 -5.04 3.20 5.39
N SER A 230 -5.63 3.90 4.41
CA SER A 230 -5.28 5.30 4.12
C SER A 230 -5.53 6.24 5.31
N PHE A 231 -6.63 6.06 6.05
CA PHE A 231 -6.91 6.81 7.26
C PHE A 231 -5.90 6.51 8.37
N VAL A 232 -5.61 5.23 8.62
CA VAL A 232 -4.62 4.79 9.60
C VAL A 232 -3.24 5.37 9.26
N TYR A 233 -2.83 5.29 7.99
CA TYR A 233 -1.60 5.88 7.47
C TYR A 233 -1.52 7.39 7.75
N LEU A 234 -2.54 8.15 7.35
CA LEU A 234 -2.54 9.61 7.49
C LEU A 234 -2.54 10.07 8.96
N LYS A 235 -3.07 9.25 9.87
CA LYS A 235 -3.17 9.59 11.29
C LYS A 235 -1.96 9.11 12.11
N TYR A 236 -1.47 7.90 11.85
CA TYR A 236 -0.50 7.21 12.71
C TYR A 236 0.85 6.93 12.02
N GLY A 237 0.88 6.93 10.68
CA GLY A 237 2.08 6.70 9.87
C GLY A 237 2.08 5.35 9.16
N PHE A 238 3.16 5.13 8.41
CA PHE A 238 3.36 3.92 7.61
C PHE A 238 3.25 2.63 8.41
N LEU A 239 3.96 2.55 9.55
CA LEU A 239 4.01 1.35 10.38
C LEU A 239 2.60 0.91 10.83
N ALA A 240 1.77 1.87 11.23
CA ALA A 240 0.40 1.57 11.66
C ALA A 240 -0.46 1.02 10.52
N SER A 241 -0.34 1.59 9.31
CA SER A 241 -1.08 1.11 8.14
C SER A 241 -0.64 -0.29 7.74
N TRP A 242 0.68 -0.52 7.77
CA TRP A 242 1.29 -1.81 7.49
C TRP A 242 0.83 -2.89 8.47
N ILE A 243 0.83 -2.59 9.78
CA ILE A 243 0.29 -3.49 10.81
C ILE A 243 -1.21 -3.74 10.59
N CYS A 244 -1.99 -2.69 10.28
CA CYS A 244 -3.44 -2.83 10.02
C CYS A 244 -3.71 -3.81 8.88
N HIS A 245 -3.02 -3.61 7.76
CA HIS A 245 -3.18 -4.43 6.57
C HIS A 245 -2.66 -5.85 6.80
N GLY A 246 -1.45 -5.98 7.35
CA GLY A 246 -0.86 -7.27 7.69
C GLY A 246 -1.74 -8.09 8.62
N ALA A 247 -2.27 -7.46 9.68
CA ALA A 247 -3.23 -8.10 10.57
C ALA A 247 -4.52 -8.52 9.85
N ALA A 248 -5.06 -7.69 8.95
CA ALA A 248 -6.25 -8.05 8.17
C ALA A 248 -6.01 -9.32 7.34
N ASN A 249 -4.84 -9.42 6.69
CA ASN A 249 -4.50 -10.60 5.91
C ASN A 249 -4.28 -11.83 6.81
N SER A 250 -3.49 -11.70 7.88
CA SER A 250 -3.17 -12.82 8.78
C SER A 250 -4.38 -13.34 9.57
N PHE A 251 -5.32 -12.48 9.96
CA PHE A 251 -6.52 -12.89 10.70
C PHE A 251 -7.69 -13.26 9.79
N SER A 252 -7.60 -13.04 8.46
CA SER A 252 -8.70 -13.25 7.52
C SER A 252 -9.29 -14.66 7.61
N GLY A 253 -8.47 -15.71 7.60
CA GLY A 253 -8.92 -17.11 7.67
C GLY A 253 -9.55 -17.48 9.02
N ILE A 254 -9.01 -16.94 10.13
CA ILE A 254 -9.55 -17.15 11.47
C ILE A 254 -10.94 -16.51 11.59
N VAL A 255 -11.07 -15.25 11.19
CA VAL A 255 -12.36 -14.54 11.23
C VAL A 255 -13.38 -15.20 10.29
N ASN A 256 -12.95 -15.66 9.12
CA ASN A 256 -13.80 -16.40 8.20
C ASN A 256 -14.38 -17.67 8.84
N SER A 257 -13.52 -18.45 9.49
CA SER A 257 -13.90 -19.70 10.16
C SER A 257 -14.93 -19.46 11.28
N ILE A 258 -14.78 -18.36 12.01
CA ILE A 258 -15.75 -17.92 13.02
C ILE A 258 -17.11 -17.59 12.38
N PHE A 259 -17.13 -16.87 11.25
CA PHE A 259 -18.38 -16.56 10.52
C PHE A 259 -19.08 -17.81 10.00
N ILE A 260 -18.33 -18.74 9.40
CA ILE A 260 -18.88 -20.00 8.91
C ILE A 260 -19.49 -20.81 10.07
N SER A 261 -18.84 -20.82 11.24
CA SER A 261 -19.35 -21.50 12.43
C SER A 261 -20.70 -20.92 12.89
N PHE A 262 -20.83 -19.58 12.90
CA PHE A 262 -22.10 -18.92 13.23
C PHE A 262 -23.22 -19.25 12.22
N LEU A 263 -22.90 -19.32 10.93
CA LEU A 263 -23.88 -19.66 9.89
C LEU A 263 -24.36 -21.12 9.99
N ASN A 264 -23.47 -22.02 10.43
CA ASN A 264 -23.77 -23.45 10.56
C ASN A 264 -24.45 -23.82 11.89
N GLY A 265 -24.70 -22.86 12.77
CA GLY A 265 -25.47 -23.07 14.01
C GLY A 265 -24.71 -23.76 15.14
N THR A 266 -23.39 -23.59 15.21
CA THR A 266 -22.55 -23.99 16.36
C THR A 266 -22.15 -22.79 17.20
#